data_AF-A0A8D1TCK7-F1
#
_entry.id   AF-A0A8D1TCK7-F1
#
_cell.length_a   1.000
_cell.length_b   1.000
_cell.length_c   1.000
_cell.angle_alpha   90.00
_cell.angle_beta   90.00
_cell.angle_gamma   90.00
#
_symmetry.space_group_name_H-M   'P 1'
#
loop_
_entity.id
_entity.type
_entity.pdbx_description
1 polymer ?
#
loop_
_entity_poly.entity_id
_entity_poly.type
_entity_poly.pdbx_seq_one_letter_code
_entity_poly.pdbx_strand_id
1 'polypeptide(L)'
;MCGNNMSAPLPAVVPAARKATAAVIFLHGLGDTGHGWAEAFAGIRSAHIKYICPHAPVMPVTLNMNMAMPSWFNIIGLSPDSLEDETGIKQAAENVKSLIEQEVKNGIPSNRIILGGFSQGGALSLYTALTTHQKLAGVTALSCWLPLRSSFPEVPDRCQALHSRAKRLQIMLGTGRCWMSSSSLKNCCLPLIDVTEACVDVTPAPS
;
A
#
# COMPACT_ATOMS: atom_id res chain seq x y z
N MET A 1 8.14 9.79 35.45
CA MET A 1 8.59 8.80 34.46
C MET A 1 8.60 9.50 33.11
N CYS A 2 9.75 9.61 32.46
CA CYS A 2 9.89 10.34 31.20
C CYS A 2 9.11 9.59 30.10
N GLY A 3 8.08 10.24 29.56
CA GLY A 3 7.38 9.75 28.39
C GLY A 3 8.32 9.83 27.19
N ASN A 4 8.76 8.68 26.69
CA ASN A 4 9.41 8.58 25.38
C ASN A 4 8.36 8.87 24.31
N ASN A 5 8.13 10.15 24.03
CA ASN A 5 7.49 10.58 22.80
C ASN A 5 8.53 10.45 21.68
N MET A 6 8.84 9.21 21.29
CA MET A 6 9.62 8.92 20.10
C MET A 6 8.78 9.40 18.91
N SER A 7 8.97 10.66 18.51
CA SER A 7 8.40 11.19 17.27
C SER A 7 8.77 10.22 16.15
N ALA A 8 7.77 9.68 15.44
CA ALA A 8 8.01 8.83 14.30
C ALA A 8 8.98 9.57 13.33
N PRO A 9 9.96 8.87 12.75
CA PRO A 9 10.90 9.49 11.82
C PRO A 9 10.14 10.13 10.66
N LEU A 10 10.55 11.35 10.29
CA LEU A 10 9.93 12.11 9.21
C LEU A 10 10.02 11.32 7.90
N PRO A 11 8.97 11.33 7.05
CA PRO A 11 8.99 10.62 5.77
C PRO A 11 10.17 11.05 4.87
N ALA A 12 10.70 10.11 4.10
CA ALA A 12 11.55 10.44 2.97
C ALA A 12 10.69 11.08 1.86
N VAL A 13 11.04 12.30 1.44
CA VAL A 13 10.22 13.08 0.49
C VAL A 13 11.04 13.43 -0.75
N VAL A 14 10.48 13.11 -1.92
CA VAL A 14 10.94 13.68 -3.20
C VAL A 14 10.06 14.88 -3.53
N PRO A 15 10.57 16.12 -3.43
CA PRO A 15 9.78 17.29 -3.72
C PRO A 15 9.48 17.38 -5.22
N ALA A 16 8.30 17.92 -5.54
CA ALA A 16 7.98 18.32 -6.90
C ALA A 16 8.91 19.46 -7.34
N ALA A 17 9.30 19.49 -8.62
CA ALA A 17 10.14 20.56 -9.17
C ALA A 17 9.38 21.90 -9.32
N ARG A 18 8.04 21.85 -9.34
CA ARG A 18 7.12 22.98 -9.34
C ARG A 18 6.14 22.83 -8.17
N LYS A 19 5.21 23.78 -8.00
CA LYS A 19 4.10 23.63 -7.04
C LYS A 19 3.41 22.29 -7.25
N ALA A 20 3.40 21.44 -6.22
CA ALA A 20 2.80 20.11 -6.30
C ALA A 20 1.27 20.25 -6.50
N THR A 21 0.74 19.52 -7.48
CA THR A 21 -0.71 19.44 -7.77
C THR A 21 -1.24 18.02 -7.64
N ALA A 22 -0.36 17.08 -7.28
CA ALA A 22 -0.63 15.67 -7.04
C ALA A 22 0.44 15.11 -6.10
N ALA A 23 0.11 14.00 -5.45
CA ALA A 23 1.05 13.29 -4.58
C ALA A 23 1.00 11.79 -4.79
N VAL A 24 2.12 11.13 -4.53
CA VAL A 24 2.22 9.68 -4.36
C VAL A 24 2.65 9.43 -2.93
N ILE A 25 1.86 8.68 -2.17
CA ILE A 25 2.25 8.15 -0.86
C ILE A 25 2.62 6.69 -1.08
N PHE A 26 3.86 6.28 -0.78
CA PHE A 26 4.32 4.93 -1.04
C PHE A 26 4.88 4.23 0.20
N LEU A 27 4.29 3.09 0.54
CA LEU A 27 4.59 2.33 1.75
C LEU A 27 5.59 1.19 1.44
N HIS A 28 6.73 1.19 2.12
CA HIS A 28 7.78 0.16 1.94
C HIS A 28 7.37 -1.20 2.53
N GLY A 29 8.12 -2.25 2.21
CA GLY A 29 7.92 -3.60 2.74
C GLY A 29 8.53 -3.80 4.14
N LEU A 30 8.29 -4.98 4.74
CA LEU A 30 8.83 -5.36 6.05
C LEU A 30 10.37 -5.20 6.09
N GLY A 31 10.87 -4.57 7.16
CA GLY A 31 12.31 -4.40 7.44
C GLY A 31 13.00 -3.29 6.65
N ASP A 32 12.33 -2.68 5.67
CA ASP A 32 12.86 -1.63 4.81
C ASP A 32 12.66 -0.22 5.42
N THR A 33 13.05 0.81 4.68
CA THR A 33 12.77 2.22 4.98
C THR A 33 12.22 2.94 3.74
N GLY A 34 11.64 4.12 3.92
CA GLY A 34 11.21 4.96 2.80
C GLY A 34 12.34 5.48 1.88
N HIS A 35 13.62 5.39 2.26
CA HIS A 35 14.71 5.99 1.49
C HIS A 35 14.91 5.32 0.12
N GLY A 36 15.00 3.98 0.07
CA GLY A 36 15.23 3.26 -1.19
C GLY A 36 14.12 3.51 -2.21
N TRP A 37 12.87 3.60 -1.74
CA TRP A 37 11.72 3.94 -2.60
C TRP A 37 11.74 5.40 -3.04
N ALA A 38 12.12 6.34 -2.18
CA ALA A 38 12.27 7.74 -2.55
C ALA A 38 13.34 7.91 -3.64
N GLU A 39 14.47 7.22 -3.56
CA GLU A 39 15.50 7.21 -4.61
C GLU A 39 14.98 6.64 -5.93
N ALA A 40 14.25 5.52 -5.89
CA ALA A 40 13.61 4.95 -7.08
C ALA A 40 12.63 5.92 -7.72
N PHE A 41 11.79 6.60 -6.93
CA PHE A 41 10.86 7.61 -7.42
C PHE A 41 11.56 8.86 -7.96
N ALA A 42 12.70 9.25 -7.39
CA ALA A 42 13.48 10.37 -7.91
C ALA A 42 13.93 10.12 -9.37
N GLY A 43 14.19 8.87 -9.74
CA GLY A 43 14.53 8.46 -11.11
C GLY A 43 13.39 8.57 -12.13
N ILE A 44 12.12 8.55 -11.68
CA ILE A 44 10.92 8.62 -12.54
C ILE A 44 10.01 9.81 -12.21
N ARG A 45 10.53 10.80 -11.48
CA ARG A 45 9.73 11.88 -10.92
C ARG A 45 9.07 12.76 -12.00
N SER A 46 7.82 13.13 -11.75
CA SER A 46 7.13 14.18 -12.51
C SER A 46 7.30 15.55 -11.86
N ALA A 47 7.37 16.62 -12.66
CA ALA A 47 7.61 17.98 -12.19
C ALA A 47 6.53 18.54 -11.23
N HIS A 48 5.33 17.98 -11.25
CA HIS A 48 4.18 18.46 -10.46
C HIS A 48 3.69 17.45 -9.39
N ILE A 49 4.42 16.34 -9.21
CA ILE A 49 4.08 15.28 -8.25
C ILE A 49 5.09 15.29 -7.10
N LYS A 50 4.57 15.31 -5.87
CA LYS A 50 5.36 15.09 -4.65
C LYS A 50 5.30 13.60 -4.29
N TYR A 51 6.44 12.97 -3.99
CA TYR A 51 6.48 11.57 -3.55
C TYR A 51 6.83 11.53 -2.07
N ILE A 52 6.05 10.78 -1.29
CA ILE A 52 6.13 10.70 0.16
C ILE A 52 6.29 9.23 0.53
N CYS A 53 7.45 8.86 1.05
CA CYS A 53 7.78 7.51 1.46
C CYS A 53 7.94 7.49 2.98
N PRO A 54 6.84 7.33 3.75
CA PRO A 54 6.91 7.30 5.21
C PRO A 54 7.70 6.09 5.71
N HIS A 55 8.22 6.20 6.92
CA HIS A 55 8.90 5.11 7.62
C HIS A 55 7.92 4.40 8.56
N ALA A 56 7.86 3.08 8.46
CA ALA A 56 7.15 2.27 9.43
C ALA A 56 7.79 2.39 10.83
N PRO A 57 7.01 2.31 11.91
CA PRO A 57 7.57 2.21 13.26
C PRO A 57 8.36 0.91 13.43
N VAL A 58 9.32 0.91 14.35
CA VAL A 58 10.04 -0.30 14.75
C VAL A 58 9.19 -1.07 15.76
N MET A 59 8.87 -2.33 15.47
CA MET A 59 8.07 -3.19 16.33
C MET A 59 8.53 -4.66 16.24
N PRO A 60 8.26 -5.50 17.26
CA PRO A 60 8.53 -6.93 17.17
C PRO A 60 7.64 -7.60 16.11
N VAL A 61 8.22 -8.52 15.33
CA VAL A 61 7.50 -9.24 14.27
C VAL A 61 7.53 -10.73 14.53
N THR A 62 6.36 -11.33 14.72
CA THR A 62 6.20 -12.74 15.12
C THR A 62 6.83 -13.70 14.13
N LEU A 63 6.65 -13.49 12.83
CA LEU A 63 7.27 -14.28 11.76
C LEU A 63 8.80 -14.34 11.89
N ASN A 64 9.41 -13.27 12.38
CA ASN A 64 10.86 -13.14 12.53
C ASN A 64 11.30 -13.33 14.00
N MET A 65 10.71 -14.30 14.70
CA MET A 65 11.06 -14.64 16.09
C MET A 65 10.96 -13.44 17.05
N ASN A 66 10.00 -12.54 16.83
CA ASN A 66 9.81 -11.28 17.58
C ASN A 66 11.00 -10.31 17.51
N MET A 67 11.89 -10.43 16.53
CA MET A 67 12.92 -9.42 16.28
C MET A 67 12.27 -8.07 15.95
N ALA A 68 12.81 -7.01 16.55
CA ALA A 68 12.34 -5.65 16.34
C ALA A 68 12.87 -5.09 15.01
N MET A 69 11.97 -4.69 14.11
CA MET A 69 12.31 -4.11 12.82
C MET A 69 11.20 -3.18 12.31
N PRO A 70 11.45 -2.33 11.31
CA PRO A 70 10.41 -1.52 10.68
C PRO A 70 9.28 -2.40 10.14
N SER A 71 8.06 -2.20 10.65
CA SER A 71 6.88 -2.96 10.22
C SER A 71 5.62 -2.13 10.42
N TRP A 72 4.71 -2.18 9.45
CA TRP A 72 3.45 -1.43 9.53
C TRP A 72 2.45 -2.07 10.51
N PHE A 73 2.46 -3.39 10.57
CA PHE A 73 1.64 -4.23 11.46
C PHE A 73 2.38 -5.55 11.70
N ASN A 74 1.95 -6.36 12.67
CA ASN A 74 2.62 -7.63 12.93
C ASN A 74 2.34 -8.65 11.79
N ILE A 75 3.35 -9.43 11.39
CA ILE A 75 3.18 -10.57 10.49
C ILE A 75 3.36 -11.84 11.30
N ILE A 76 2.34 -12.70 11.30
CA ILE A 76 2.31 -13.94 12.08
C ILE A 76 2.72 -15.13 11.21
N GLY A 77 2.24 -15.18 9.96
CA GLY A 77 2.55 -16.23 9.00
C GLY A 77 2.39 -15.75 7.56
N LEU A 78 2.79 -16.60 6.61
CA LEU A 78 2.79 -16.30 5.16
C LEU A 78 1.79 -17.16 4.38
N SER A 79 1.13 -18.14 5.02
CA SER A 79 0.14 -18.97 4.33
C SER A 79 -1.18 -18.22 4.18
N PRO A 80 -2.01 -18.54 3.17
CA PRO A 80 -3.33 -17.94 3.01
C PRO A 80 -4.26 -18.12 4.22
N ASP A 81 -4.01 -19.12 5.06
CA ASP A 81 -4.80 -19.45 6.26
C ASP A 81 -4.14 -18.92 7.55
N SER A 82 -3.02 -18.21 7.43
CA SER A 82 -2.37 -17.58 8.58
C SER A 82 -3.27 -16.51 9.20
N LEU A 83 -3.25 -16.43 10.53
CA LEU A 83 -3.88 -15.32 11.24
C LEU A 83 -3.20 -14.00 10.85
N GLU A 84 -4.00 -12.94 10.75
CA GLU A 84 -3.53 -11.58 10.47
C GLU A 84 -3.73 -10.68 11.68
N ASP A 85 -2.85 -9.69 11.84
CA ASP A 85 -2.94 -8.68 12.89
C ASP A 85 -4.01 -7.62 12.57
N GLU A 86 -5.28 -8.00 12.72
CA GLU A 86 -6.42 -7.14 12.37
C GLU A 86 -6.34 -5.76 13.05
N THR A 87 -6.02 -5.73 14.35
CA THR A 87 -5.91 -4.49 15.12
C THR A 87 -4.78 -3.62 14.59
N GLY A 88 -3.59 -4.20 14.34
CA GLY A 88 -2.46 -3.47 13.80
C GLY A 88 -2.70 -2.95 12.38
N ILE A 89 -3.32 -3.75 11.52
CA ILE A 89 -3.69 -3.36 10.14
C ILE A 89 -4.62 -2.15 10.16
N LYS A 90 -5.68 -2.19 10.99
CA LYS A 90 -6.62 -1.06 11.12
C LYS A 90 -5.94 0.18 11.66
N GLN A 91 -5.11 0.05 12.70
CA GLN A 91 -4.38 1.17 13.27
C GLN A 91 -3.41 1.80 12.26
N ALA A 92 -2.68 0.99 11.50
CA ALA A 92 -1.78 1.46 10.46
C ALA A 92 -2.55 2.17 9.34
N ALA A 93 -3.74 1.67 8.97
CA ALA A 93 -4.58 2.30 7.97
C ALA A 93 -5.06 3.69 8.41
N GLU A 94 -5.44 3.87 9.67
CA GLU A 94 -5.80 5.19 10.21
C GLU A 94 -4.63 6.18 10.20
N ASN A 95 -3.40 5.70 10.45
CA ASN A 95 -2.20 6.53 10.33
C ASN A 95 -1.98 6.99 8.87
N VAL A 96 -2.17 6.10 7.90
CA VAL A 96 -2.07 6.42 6.47
C VAL A 96 -3.20 7.37 6.04
N LYS A 97 -4.44 7.17 6.50
CA LYS A 97 -5.56 8.10 6.26
C LYS A 97 -5.25 9.50 6.81
N SER A 98 -4.61 9.58 7.98
CA SER A 98 -4.17 10.84 8.56
C SER A 98 -3.11 11.53 7.71
N LEU A 99 -2.18 10.78 7.12
CA LEU A 99 -1.19 11.32 6.17
C LEU A 99 -1.84 11.84 4.88
N ILE A 100 -2.82 11.12 4.35
CA ILE A 100 -3.62 11.58 3.20
C ILE A 100 -4.33 12.89 3.54
N GLU A 101 -4.97 12.97 4.69
CA GLU A 101 -5.67 14.17 5.17
C GLU A 101 -4.73 15.38 5.33
N GLN A 102 -3.49 15.16 5.76
CA GLN A 102 -2.48 16.22 5.84
C GLN A 102 -2.17 16.80 4.45
N GLU A 103 -2.00 15.95 3.42
CA GLU A 103 -1.76 16.43 2.06
C GLU A 103 -2.97 17.15 1.46
N VAL A 104 -4.19 16.70 1.80
CA VAL A 104 -5.43 17.40 1.46
C VAL A 104 -5.48 18.80 2.07
N LYS A 105 -5.18 18.91 3.37
CA LYS A 105 -5.08 20.21 4.06
C LYS A 105 -4.00 21.11 3.48
N ASN A 106 -2.92 20.52 2.96
CA ASN A 106 -1.84 21.23 2.27
C ASN A 106 -2.19 21.61 0.81
N GLY A 107 -3.42 21.32 0.36
CA GLY A 107 -3.96 21.79 -0.92
C GLY A 107 -3.88 20.78 -2.07
N ILE A 108 -3.51 19.52 -1.82
CA ILE A 108 -3.54 18.44 -2.83
C ILE A 108 -4.83 17.63 -2.63
N PRO A 109 -5.86 17.78 -3.47
CA PRO A 109 -7.12 17.05 -3.25
C PRO A 109 -6.91 15.54 -3.35
N SER A 110 -7.66 14.75 -2.58
CA SER A 110 -7.45 13.30 -2.46
C SER A 110 -7.58 12.56 -3.80
N ASN A 111 -8.39 13.05 -4.72
CA ASN A 111 -8.52 12.51 -6.09
C ASN A 111 -7.30 12.79 -6.99
N ARG A 112 -6.26 13.45 -6.46
CA ARG A 112 -4.93 13.66 -7.06
C ARG A 112 -3.83 12.98 -6.24
N ILE A 113 -4.20 12.11 -5.31
CA ILE A 113 -3.29 11.31 -4.49
C ILE A 113 -3.38 9.84 -4.92
N ILE A 114 -2.24 9.27 -5.29
CA ILE A 114 -2.07 7.82 -5.46
C ILE A 114 -1.50 7.27 -4.15
N LEU A 115 -2.09 6.19 -3.65
CA LEU A 115 -1.55 5.43 -2.52
C LEU A 115 -0.93 4.14 -3.05
N GLY A 116 0.32 3.87 -2.75
CA GLY A 116 1.02 2.70 -3.27
C GLY A 116 1.84 2.00 -2.22
N GLY A 117 2.35 0.81 -2.54
CA GLY A 117 3.29 0.15 -1.66
C GLY A 117 3.78 -1.18 -2.20
N PHE A 118 4.81 -1.71 -1.54
CA PHE A 118 5.42 -2.99 -1.83
C PHE A 118 5.21 -3.99 -0.70
N SER A 119 4.90 -5.24 -1.04
CA SER A 119 4.70 -6.34 -0.08
C SER A 119 3.74 -5.93 1.05
N GLN A 120 4.16 -5.94 2.31
CA GLN A 120 3.36 -5.47 3.45
C GLN A 120 2.80 -4.05 3.25
N GLY A 121 3.60 -3.13 2.71
CA GLY A 121 3.14 -1.76 2.42
C GLY A 121 2.09 -1.72 1.31
N GLY A 122 2.20 -2.60 0.30
CA GLY A 122 1.18 -2.73 -0.74
C GLY A 122 -0.14 -3.27 -0.19
N ALA A 123 -0.06 -4.23 0.73
CA ALA A 123 -1.22 -4.78 1.44
C ALA A 123 -1.94 -3.69 2.26
N LEU A 124 -1.18 -2.88 2.99
CA LEU A 124 -1.73 -1.74 3.73
C LEU A 124 -2.36 -0.70 2.80
N SER A 125 -1.74 -0.42 1.67
CA SER A 125 -2.27 0.53 0.68
C SER A 125 -3.61 0.08 0.09
N LEU A 126 -3.75 -1.20 -0.24
CA LEU A 126 -5.03 -1.77 -0.69
C LEU A 126 -6.10 -1.64 0.40
N TYR A 127 -5.82 -2.11 1.61
CA TYR A 127 -6.77 -2.06 2.72
C TYR A 127 -7.21 -0.63 3.01
N THR A 128 -6.26 0.31 3.06
CA THR A 128 -6.53 1.71 3.36
C THR A 128 -7.41 2.35 2.28
N ALA A 129 -7.09 2.13 1.01
CA ALA A 129 -7.83 2.71 -0.10
C ALA A 129 -9.25 2.14 -0.25
N LEU A 130 -9.46 0.87 0.10
CA LEU A 130 -10.77 0.22 0.05
C LEU A 130 -11.67 0.56 1.26
N THR A 131 -11.08 0.98 2.38
CA THR A 131 -11.81 1.31 3.62
C THR A 131 -11.93 2.79 3.93
N THR A 132 -11.20 3.66 3.22
CA THR A 132 -11.30 5.12 3.39
C THR A 132 -12.53 5.71 2.71
N HIS A 133 -13.07 6.79 3.28
CA HIS A 133 -14.13 7.59 2.64
C HIS A 133 -13.59 8.60 1.61
N GLN A 134 -12.28 8.86 1.62
CA GLN A 134 -11.64 9.78 0.70
C GLN A 134 -11.47 9.14 -0.69
N LYS A 135 -11.89 9.83 -1.75
CA LYS A 135 -11.74 9.32 -3.11
C LYS A 135 -10.30 9.54 -3.59
N LEU A 136 -9.50 8.49 -3.60
CA LEU A 136 -8.13 8.51 -4.12
C LEU A 136 -8.11 8.51 -5.66
N ALA A 137 -6.99 8.95 -6.25
CA ALA A 137 -6.76 8.88 -7.69
C ALA A 137 -6.59 7.43 -8.15
N GLY A 138 -5.90 6.62 -7.36
CA GLY A 138 -5.61 5.22 -7.66
C GLY A 138 -4.73 4.56 -6.61
N VAL A 139 -4.48 3.28 -6.79
CA VAL A 139 -3.58 2.46 -5.99
C VAL A 139 -2.55 1.74 -6.86
N THR A 140 -1.29 1.73 -6.44
CA THR A 140 -0.23 0.91 -7.03
C THR A 140 0.25 -0.12 -6.00
N ALA A 141 -0.16 -1.37 -6.16
CA ALA A 141 0.14 -2.45 -5.21
C ALA A 141 1.13 -3.43 -5.84
N LEU A 142 2.34 -3.51 -5.27
CA LEU A 142 3.45 -4.28 -5.83
C LEU A 142 3.74 -5.50 -4.95
N SER A 143 3.66 -6.70 -5.53
CA SER A 143 4.00 -7.99 -4.90
C SER A 143 3.39 -8.15 -3.50
N CYS A 144 2.10 -7.86 -3.36
CA CYS A 144 1.39 -7.83 -2.09
C CYS A 144 0.13 -8.70 -2.11
N TRP A 145 -0.64 -8.66 -1.02
CA TRP A 145 -1.92 -9.34 -0.84
C TRP A 145 -2.98 -8.36 -0.33
N LEU A 146 -4.26 -8.73 -0.39
CA LEU A 146 -5.33 -7.99 0.31
C LEU A 146 -5.46 -8.55 1.73
N PRO A 147 -5.12 -7.78 2.79
CA PRO A 147 -5.27 -8.26 4.15
C PRO A 147 -6.74 -8.20 4.58
N LEU A 148 -7.11 -9.04 5.54
CA LEU A 148 -8.47 -9.20 6.07
C LEU A 148 -9.49 -9.47 4.95
N ARG A 149 -9.11 -10.25 3.94
CA ARG A 149 -9.90 -10.48 2.72
C ARG A 149 -11.35 -10.88 2.99
N SER A 150 -11.58 -11.70 4.02
CA SER A 150 -12.92 -12.20 4.40
C SER A 150 -13.81 -11.13 5.05
N SER A 151 -13.24 -10.01 5.48
CA SER A 151 -14.00 -8.86 5.99
C SER A 151 -14.54 -7.97 4.87
N PHE A 152 -14.01 -8.12 3.65
CA PHE A 152 -14.57 -7.47 2.48
C PHE A 152 -15.74 -8.27 1.96
N PRO A 153 -16.79 -7.60 1.48
CA PRO A 153 -17.92 -8.32 0.95
C PRO A 153 -17.50 -9.10 -0.28
N GLU A 154 -18.00 -10.34 -0.39
CA GLU A 154 -17.95 -11.09 -1.62
C GLU A 154 -18.54 -10.23 -2.72
N VAL A 155 -17.84 -10.11 -3.85
CA VAL A 155 -18.40 -9.47 -5.04
C VAL A 155 -19.49 -10.41 -5.54
N PRO A 156 -20.79 -10.12 -5.35
CA PRO A 156 -21.80 -10.87 -6.09
C PRO A 156 -21.62 -10.48 -7.56
N ASP A 157 -22.19 -11.23 -8.51
CA ASP A 157 -22.27 -10.87 -9.94
C ASP A 157 -22.81 -9.44 -10.23
N ARG A 158 -23.17 -8.66 -9.20
CA ARG A 158 -23.43 -7.22 -9.23
C ARG A 158 -22.73 -6.49 -8.07
N CYS A 159 -21.80 -5.60 -8.41
CA CYS A 159 -21.04 -4.64 -7.59
C CYS A 159 -21.87 -3.83 -6.55
N GLN A 160 -22.33 -4.41 -5.44
CA GLN A 160 -23.13 -3.65 -4.46
C GLN A 160 -22.45 -3.34 -3.12
N ALA A 161 -21.41 -4.07 -2.73
CA ALA A 161 -20.98 -4.01 -1.33
C ALA A 161 -19.66 -3.24 -1.05
N LEU A 162 -18.87 -2.88 -2.07
CA LEU A 162 -17.81 -1.90 -1.90
C LEU A 162 -18.41 -0.49 -1.86
N HIS A 163 -17.86 0.40 -1.02
CA HIS A 163 -18.25 1.82 -0.96
C HIS A 163 -18.41 2.37 -2.39
N SER A 164 -19.48 3.12 -2.64
CA SER A 164 -19.85 3.59 -4.00
C SER A 164 -18.72 4.30 -4.76
N ARG A 165 -17.73 4.84 -4.03
CA ARG A 165 -16.55 5.55 -4.56
C ARG A 165 -15.32 4.66 -4.78
N ALA A 166 -15.20 3.52 -4.09
CA ALA A 166 -14.20 2.50 -4.38
C ALA A 166 -14.47 1.84 -5.76
N LYS A 167 -15.72 1.86 -6.22
CA LYS A 167 -16.14 1.35 -7.54
C LYS A 167 -15.48 2.06 -8.75
N ARG A 168 -14.75 3.16 -8.54
CA ARG A 168 -14.02 3.89 -9.59
C ARG A 168 -12.54 4.10 -9.26
N LEU A 169 -12.02 3.39 -8.28
CA LEU A 169 -10.60 3.44 -7.92
C LEU A 169 -9.80 2.65 -8.96
N GLN A 170 -8.80 3.27 -9.57
CA GLN A 170 -7.88 2.56 -10.47
C GLN A 170 -6.85 1.80 -9.62
N ILE A 171 -6.75 0.48 -9.79
CA ILE A 171 -5.77 -0.35 -9.09
C ILE A 171 -4.81 -0.94 -10.13
N MET A 172 -3.52 -0.65 -9.96
CA MET A 172 -2.44 -1.30 -10.70
C MET A 172 -1.79 -2.35 -9.79
N LEU A 173 -1.91 -3.61 -10.17
CA LEU A 173 -1.27 -4.74 -9.50
C LEU A 173 -0.02 -5.14 -10.29
N GLY A 174 1.12 -5.21 -9.62
CA GLY A 174 2.35 -5.73 -10.20
C GLY A 174 2.83 -6.94 -9.42
N THR A 175 2.91 -8.12 -10.06
CA THR A 175 3.55 -9.30 -9.48
C THR A 175 4.73 -9.71 -10.35
N GLY A 176 5.87 -10.01 -9.74
CA GLY A 176 7.01 -10.57 -10.45
C GLY A 176 6.77 -12.04 -10.77
N ARG A 177 6.64 -12.42 -12.05
CA ARG A 177 6.93 -13.80 -12.48
C ARG A 177 8.45 -13.88 -12.57
N CYS A 178 9.10 -14.55 -11.61
CA CYS A 178 10.56 -14.56 -11.54
C CYS A 178 11.16 -15.04 -12.88
N TRP A 179 12.02 -14.20 -13.45
CA TRP A 179 12.85 -14.45 -14.62
C TRP A 179 14.00 -15.37 -14.16
N MET A 180 13.84 -16.69 -14.29
CA MET A 180 14.88 -17.68 -14.03
C MET A 180 14.78 -18.82 -15.06
N SER A 181 15.90 -19.14 -15.73
CA SER A 181 15.95 -20.10 -16.83
C SER A 181 15.54 -21.50 -16.37
N SER A 182 14.80 -22.18 -17.24
CA SER A 182 14.26 -23.53 -17.06
C SER A 182 15.35 -24.58 -16.76
N SER A 183 15.27 -25.23 -15.60
CA SER A 183 15.50 -26.69 -15.47
C SER A 183 15.38 -27.26 -14.05
N SER A 184 15.22 -26.46 -12.99
CA SER A 184 15.08 -27.02 -11.64
C SER A 184 14.00 -26.32 -10.82
N LEU A 185 13.23 -27.14 -10.08
CA LEU A 185 12.18 -26.82 -9.09
C LEU A 185 10.75 -26.79 -9.62
N LYS A 186 10.16 -27.99 -9.73
CA LYS A 186 8.71 -28.19 -9.74
C LYS A 186 8.03 -27.96 -8.38
N ASN A 187 8.74 -27.56 -7.31
CA ASN A 187 8.20 -27.61 -5.92
C ASN A 187 8.39 -26.35 -5.05
N CYS A 188 8.69 -25.17 -5.60
CA CYS A 188 8.82 -23.94 -4.79
C CYS A 188 8.04 -22.74 -5.35
N CYS A 189 6.76 -22.91 -5.65
CA CYS A 189 5.84 -21.79 -5.82
C CYS A 189 4.54 -22.15 -5.09
N LEU A 190 4.33 -21.54 -3.92
CA LEU A 190 2.99 -21.42 -3.34
C LEU A 190 2.08 -20.73 -4.38
N PRO A 191 0.79 -21.10 -4.49
CA PRO A 191 -0.12 -20.42 -5.38
C PRO A 191 -0.35 -19.01 -4.82
N LEU A 192 0.39 -18.04 -5.36
CA LEU A 192 0.02 -16.63 -5.28
C LEU A 192 -1.33 -16.50 -5.99
N ILE A 193 -2.39 -16.31 -5.20
CA ILE A 193 -3.74 -16.12 -5.70
C ILE A 193 -3.74 -14.91 -6.63
N ASP A 194 -4.13 -15.17 -7.86
CA ASP A 194 -4.23 -14.20 -8.93
C ASP A 194 -5.37 -13.22 -8.60
N VAL A 195 -5.03 -12.00 -8.18
CA VAL A 195 -6.01 -10.94 -7.88
C VAL A 195 -6.43 -10.17 -9.14
N THR A 196 -6.14 -10.68 -10.33
CA THR A 196 -6.34 -9.99 -11.62
C THR A 196 -7.79 -9.78 -12.05
N GLU A 197 -8.78 -10.41 -11.39
CA GLU A 197 -10.19 -10.28 -11.80
C GLU A 197 -11.09 -9.46 -10.84
N ALA A 198 -10.52 -8.57 -10.02
CA ALA A 198 -11.33 -7.63 -9.23
C ALA A 198 -11.36 -6.23 -9.88
N CYS A 199 -12.34 -6.01 -10.76
CA CYS A 199 -12.82 -4.70 -11.23
C CYS A 199 -11.81 -3.81 -11.98
N VAL A 200 -11.43 -4.17 -13.21
CA VAL A 200 -10.83 -3.24 -14.17
C VAL A 200 -11.82 -2.96 -15.29
N ASP A 201 -12.76 -2.04 -15.06
CA ASP A 201 -13.55 -1.46 -16.15
C ASP A 201 -12.67 -0.41 -16.86
N VAL A 202 -12.03 -0.82 -17.96
CA VAL A 202 -11.32 0.08 -18.87
C VAL A 202 -12.37 0.83 -19.69
N THR A 203 -12.82 2.00 -19.23
CA THR A 203 -13.62 2.89 -20.09
C THR A 203 -12.72 3.48 -21.18
N PRO A 204 -13.07 3.38 -22.48
CA PRO A 204 -12.28 3.98 -23.55
C PRO A 204 -12.39 5.51 -23.52
N ALA A 205 -11.29 6.19 -23.88
CA ALA A 205 -11.24 7.65 -23.97
C ALA A 205 -12.25 8.19 -25.01
N PRO A 206 -12.87 9.36 -24.77
CA PRO A 206 -13.76 9.96 -25.76
C PRO A 206 -12.94 10.55 -26.92
N SER A 207 -13.42 10.30 -28.14
CA SER A 207 -12.99 10.89 -29.41
C SER A 207 -13.32 12.37 -29.51
#